data_AF-A0A164BTB7-F1
#
_entry.id   AF-A0A164BTB7-F1
#
_cell.length_a   1.000
_cell.length_b   1.000
_cell.length_c   1.000
_cell.angle_alpha   90.00
_cell.angle_beta   90.00
_cell.angle_gamma   90.00
#
_symmetry.space_group_name_H-M   'P 1'
#
loop_
_entity.id
_entity.type
_entity.pdbx_description
1 polymer ?
#
loop_
_entity_poly.entity_id
_entity_poly.type
_entity_poly.pdbx_seq_one_letter_code
_entity_poly.pdbx_strand_id
1 'polypeptide(L)' 'MVFTTVSKKAPMYGKGKQLEQDYYEIMEGVKMFFYDSESIKQGFEKYGLVQVSEIDEPNKNMANKPSINFLMIKCMKEL' A
#
# COMPACT_ATOMS: atom_id res chain seq x y z
N MET A 1 -3.49 13.44 9.74
CA MET A 1 -3.96 12.82 8.49
C MET A 1 -3.72 11.32 8.55
N VAL A 2 -4.64 10.53 8.01
CA VAL A 2 -4.55 9.07 7.94
C VAL A 2 -4.69 8.65 6.49
N PHE A 3 -3.79 7.80 6.01
CA PHE A 3 -3.80 7.23 4.67
C PHE A 3 -3.72 5.71 4.77
N THR A 4 -4.26 5.02 3.78
CA THR A 4 -4.12 3.57 3.62
C THR A 4 -3.63 3.28 2.22
N THR A 5 -2.56 2.51 2.10
CA THR A 5 -1.96 2.14 0.82
C THR A 5 -1.84 0.62 0.71
N VAL A 6 -1.75 0.10 -0.52
CA VAL A 6 -1.55 -1.33 -0.76
C VAL A 6 -0.07 -1.64 -0.62
N SER A 7 0.26 -2.66 0.17
CA SER A 7 1.64 -3.03 0.44
C SER A 7 2.28 -3.81 -0.72
N LYS A 8 3.59 -3.69 -0.92
CA LYS A 8 4.36 -4.62 -1.76
C LYS A 8 4.26 -6.09 -1.30
N LYS A 9 3.86 -6.33 -0.04
CA LYS A 9 3.56 -7.68 0.48
C LYS A 9 2.24 -8.25 -0.06
N ALA A 10 1.38 -7.43 -0.66
CA ALA A 10 0.08 -7.86 -1.12
C ALA A 10 0.22 -8.89 -2.26
N PRO A 11 -0.69 -9.89 -2.34
CA PRO A 11 -0.55 -11.03 -3.25
C PRO A 11 -0.62 -10.68 -4.75
N MET A 12 -0.97 -9.44 -5.09
CA MET A 12 -1.04 -8.91 -6.45
C MET A 12 0.16 -8.02 -6.84
N TYR A 13 1.11 -7.77 -5.93
CA TYR A 13 2.33 -7.04 -6.26
C TYR A 13 3.13 -7.79 -7.35
N GLY A 14 3.66 -7.05 -8.32
CA GLY A 14 4.38 -7.63 -9.46
C GLY A 14 3.51 -8.34 -10.50
N LYS A 15 2.18 -8.35 -10.34
CA LYS A 15 1.25 -8.95 -11.31
C LYS A 15 0.71 -7.91 -12.29
N GLY A 16 0.36 -8.37 -13.49
CA GLY A 16 -0.15 -7.52 -14.55
C GLY A 16 0.97 -6.84 -15.35
N LYS A 17 0.62 -5.74 -16.03
CA LYS A 17 1.57 -4.99 -16.86
C LYS A 17 2.30 -3.97 -15.99
N GLN A 18 3.62 -4.07 -15.91
CA GLN A 18 4.43 -3.05 -15.24
C GLN A 18 4.40 -1.75 -16.04
N LEU A 19 4.06 -0.66 -15.37
CA LEU A 19 4.05 0.70 -15.92
C LEU A 19 5.30 1.47 -15.48
N GLU A 20 5.70 1.31 -14.22
CA GLU A 20 6.91 1.88 -13.62
C GLU A 20 7.39 1.01 -12.45
N GLN A 21 8.42 1.43 -11.72
CA GLN A 21 8.78 0.81 -10.45
C GLN A 21 7.61 0.86 -9.47
N ASP A 22 7.25 -0.31 -8.92
CA ASP A 22 6.14 -0.48 -7.97
C ASP A 22 4.74 -0.08 -8.50
N TYR A 23 4.60 0.22 -9.80
CA TYR A 23 3.35 0.68 -10.42
C TYR A 23 2.91 -0.26 -11.55
N TYR A 24 1.74 -0.86 -11.39
CA TYR A 24 1.25 -1.92 -12.28
C TYR A 24 -0.20 -1.68 -12.69
N GLU A 25 -0.52 -2.03 -13.93
CA GLU A 25 -1.89 -2.24 -14.38
C GLU A 25 -2.26 -3.72 -14.13
N ILE A 26 -2.96 -3.99 -13.03
CA ILE A 26 -3.24 -5.35 -12.56
C ILE A 26 -4.42 -6.00 -13.29
N MET A 27 -5.32 -5.18 -13.83
CA MET A 27 -6.47 -5.51 -14.66
C MET A 27 -6.71 -4.30 -15.57
N GLU A 28 -7.45 -4.49 -16.66
CA GLU A 28 -7.75 -3.41 -17.60
C GLU A 28 -8.34 -2.18 -16.89
N GLY A 29 -7.66 -1.03 -17.01
CA GLY A 29 -8.07 0.21 -16.38
C GLY A 29 -7.77 0.33 -14.88
N VAL A 30 -7.28 -0.73 -14.23
CA VAL A 30 -6.96 -0.75 -12.79
C VAL A 30 -5.46 -0.65 -12.59
N LYS A 31 -5.00 0.58 -12.34
CA LYS A 31 -3.60 0.90 -12.09
C LYS A 31 -3.36 1.09 -10.59
N MET A 32 -2.34 0.43 -10.05
CA MET A 32 -2.06 0.37 -8.62
C MET A 32 -0.58 0.62 -8.35
N PHE A 33 -0.29 1.52 -7.43
CA PHE A 33 1.04 1.75 -6.87
C PHE A 33 1.15 1.04 -5.52
N PHE A 34 2.25 0.32 -5.31
CA PHE A 34 2.48 -0.49 -4.11
C PHE A 34 3.57 0.12 -3.23
N TYR A 35 3.28 0.24 -1.94
CA TYR A 35 4.17 0.90 -0.98
C TYR A 35 4.89 -0.11 -0.08
N ASP A 36 6.09 0.27 0.36
CA ASP A 36 6.80 -0.34 1.48
C ASP A 36 7.19 0.75 2.49
N SER A 37 7.85 0.35 3.58
CA SER A 37 8.27 1.29 4.62
C SER A 37 9.23 2.36 4.12
N GLU A 38 10.06 2.05 3.12
CA GLU A 38 11.05 2.98 2.57
C GLU A 38 10.38 4.04 1.70
N SER A 39 9.52 3.64 0.76
CA SER A 39 8.79 4.58 -0.10
C SER A 39 7.82 5.45 0.70
N ILE A 40 7.23 4.92 1.78
CA ILE A 40 6.45 5.72 2.73
C ILE A 40 7.32 6.74 3.45
N LYS A 41 8.48 6.34 3.97
CA LYS A 41 9.37 7.28 4.65
C LYS A 41 9.76 8.42 3.71
N GLN A 42 10.25 8.10 2.51
CA GLN A 42 10.65 9.10 1.52
C GLN A 42 9.49 10.03 1.11
N GLY A 43 8.27 9.51 0.95
CA GLY A 43 7.11 10.29 0.53
C GLY A 43 6.45 11.12 1.64
N PHE A 44 6.43 10.61 2.87
CA PHE A 44 5.59 11.13 3.95
C PHE A 44 6.35 11.80 5.11
N GLU A 45 7.66 11.58 5.26
CA GLU A 45 8.45 12.14 6.37
C GLU A 45 8.34 13.67 6.45
N LYS A 46 8.47 14.35 5.31
CA LYS A 46 8.32 15.83 5.21
C LYS A 46 6.92 16.37 5.56
N TYR A 47 5.92 15.48 5.66
CA TYR A 47 4.54 15.84 6.02
C TYR A 47 4.21 15.49 7.48
N GLY A 48 5.23 15.21 8.31
CA GLY A 48 5.08 14.88 9.72
C GLY A 48 4.67 13.43 9.94
N LEU A 49 5.33 12.49 9.26
CA LEU A 49 5.11 11.04 9.46
C LEU A 49 5.36 10.66 10.93
N VAL A 50 4.34 10.14 11.61
CA VAL A 50 4.44 9.72 13.03
C VAL A 50 4.24 8.23 13.22
N GLN A 51 3.53 7.55 12.32
CA GLN A 51 3.27 6.11 12.46
C GLN A 51 3.04 5.46 11.10
N VAL A 52 3.58 4.26 10.93
CA VAL A 52 3.20 3.31 9.89
C VAL A 52 2.81 1.99 10.56
N SER A 53 1.69 1.40 10.18
CA SER A 53 1.23 0.11 10.71
C SER A 53 0.73 -0.79 9.59
N GLU A 54 1.08 -2.08 9.66
CA GLU A 54 0.59 -3.09 8.72
C GLU A 54 -0.86 -3.47 9.03
N ILE A 55 -1.63 -3.74 7.99
CA ILE A 55 -3.00 -4.26 8.07
C ILE A 55 -3.07 -5.49 7.19
N ASP A 56 -3.43 -6.63 7.78
CA ASP A 56 -3.80 -7.84 7.05
C ASP A 56 -5.33 -7.87 6.92
N GLU A 57 -5.86 -7.45 5.77
CA GLU A 57 -7.31 -7.50 5.52
C GLU A 57 -7.68 -8.90 5.01
N PRO A 58 -8.47 -9.68 5.77
CA PRO A 58 -8.92 -10.99 5.34
C PRO A 58 -9.93 -10.88 4.19
N ASN A 59 -9.89 -11.82 3.26
CA ASN A 59 -10.85 -11.85 2.17
C ASN A 59 -12.22 -12.31 2.67
N LYS A 60 -13.15 -11.38 2.89
CA LYS A 60 -14.49 -11.65 3.45
C LYS A 60 -15.35 -12.63 2.65
N ASN A 61 -15.01 -12.85 1.37
CA ASN A 61 -15.85 -13.61 0.44
C ASN A 61 -15.39 -15.06 0.20
N MET A 62 -14.18 -15.48 0.64
CA MET A 62 -13.70 -16.86 0.48
C MET A 62 -12.65 -17.23 1.54
N ALA A 63 -12.87 -18.33 2.26
CA ALA A 63 -12.03 -18.80 3.38
C ALA A 63 -10.56 -19.12 3.01
N ASN A 64 -10.27 -19.38 1.73
CA ASN A 64 -8.94 -19.87 1.28
C ASN A 64 -8.16 -18.86 0.43
N LYS A 65 -8.60 -17.61 0.33
CA LYS A 65 -7.89 -16.57 -0.44
C LYS A 65 -6.91 -15.84 0.47
N PRO A 66 -5.65 -15.58 0.04
CA PRO A 66 -4.70 -14.84 0.85
C PRO A 66 -5.24 -13.46 1.23
N SER A 67 -4.89 -13.01 2.43
CA SER A 67 -5.14 -11.65 2.92
C SER A 67 -4.52 -10.62 1.98
N ILE A 68 -5.10 -9.43 1.96
CA ILE A 68 -4.53 -8.29 1.26
C ILE A 68 -3.80 -7.44 2.29
N ASN A 69 -2.49 -7.29 2.11
CA ASN A 69 -1.66 -6.47 2.98
C ASN A 69 -1.77 -4.99 2.59
N PHE A 70 -2.10 -4.16 3.56
CA PHE A 70 -2.11 -2.71 3.47
C PHE A 70 -1.14 -2.10 4.47
N LEU A 71 -0.81 -0.83 4.26
CA LEU A 71 -0.04 0.01 5.18
C LEU A 71 -0.90 1.23 5.53
N MET A 72 -1.20 1.39 6.81
CA MET A 72 -1.81 2.62 7.32
C MET A 72 -0.72 3.59 7.76
N ILE A 73 -0.82 4.81 7.27
CA ILE A 73 0.15 5.89 7.47
C ILE A 73 -0.55 6.99 8.26
N LYS A 74 0.03 7.41 9.37
CA LYS A 74 -0.44 8.58 10.12
C LYS A 74 0.61 9.68 10.05
N CYS A 75 0.16 10.86 9.64
CA CYS A 75 0.96 12.07 9.66
C CYS A 75 0.32 13.13 10.55
N MET A 76 1.12 13.81 11.36
CA MET A 76 0.72 14.94 12.19
C MET A 76 1.58 16.13 11.79
N LYS A 77 0.94 17.15 11.19
CA LYS A 77 1.63 18.40 10.86
C LYS A 77 1.92 19.12 12.17
N GLU A 78 3.19 19.44 12.42
CA GLU A 78 3.54 20.34 13.52
C GLU A 78 2.99 21.75 13.23
N LEU A 79 2.43 22.38 14.26
CA LEU A 79 1.83 23.72 14.19
C LEU A 79 2.90 24.80 14.10
#